data_AF-V4LSQ9-F1
#
_entry.id   AF-V4LSQ9-F1
#
_cell.length_a   1.000
_cell.length_b   1.000
_cell.length_c   1.000
_cell.angle_alpha   90.00
_cell.angle_beta   90.00
_cell.angle_gamma   90.00
#
_symmetry.space_group_name_H-M   'P 1'
#
loop_
_entity.id
_entity.type
_entity.pdbx_description
1 polymer ?
#
loop_
_entity_poly.entity_id
_entity_poly.type
_entity_poly.pdbx_seq_one_letter_code
_entity_poly.pdbx_strand_id
1 'polypeptide(L)'
;MQARYKLLIHVDEDSREKLDMALSMAYNLLDVVGEGNAEVVLVFNVRGPMALMRGSLDNYARERVNELMSMGVKFYVCSIAMRSLGIRREDLIDGVEVVDSGIKKIVELEGQGFAYVKP
;
A
#
# COMPACT_ATOMS: atom_id res chain seq x y z
N MET A 1 4.86 16.57 22.04
CA MET A 1 5.04 15.46 21.09
C MET A 1 5.10 16.05 19.70
N GLN A 2 6.17 15.80 18.95
CA GLN A 2 6.27 16.23 17.56
C GLN A 2 5.13 15.55 16.76
N ALA A 3 4.50 16.26 15.84
CA ALA A 3 3.40 15.70 15.06
C ALA A 3 3.93 14.51 14.23
N ARG A 4 3.30 13.34 14.37
CA ARG A 4 3.64 12.12 13.62
C ARG A 4 3.18 12.29 12.17
N TYR A 5 4.06 12.05 11.21
CA TYR A 5 3.70 12.11 9.79
C TYR A 5 2.70 11.00 9.46
N LYS A 6 1.63 11.31 8.74
CA LYS A 6 0.64 10.34 8.29
C LYS A 6 0.55 10.40 6.77
N LEU A 7 0.97 9.32 6.10
CA LEU A 7 1.04 9.26 4.65
C LEU A 7 0.16 8.13 4.12
N LEU A 8 -0.76 8.49 3.25
CA LEU A 8 -1.55 7.58 2.43
C LEU A 8 -1.03 7.63 1.00
N ILE A 9 -0.59 6.49 0.49
CA ILE A 9 -0.19 6.32 -0.92
C ILE A 9 -1.27 5.50 -1.62
N HIS A 10 -1.90 6.08 -2.65
CA HIS A 10 -2.91 5.40 -3.45
C HIS A 10 -2.27 4.78 -4.70
N VAL A 11 -2.46 3.47 -4.89
CA VAL A 11 -1.98 2.74 -6.06
C VAL A 11 -3.18 2.15 -6.81
N ASP A 12 -3.46 2.64 -8.02
CA ASP A 12 -4.60 2.22 -8.84
C ASP A 12 -4.24 1.49 -10.14
N GLU A 13 -2.93 1.36 -10.41
CA GLU A 13 -2.37 0.69 -11.57
C GLU A 13 -1.53 -0.54 -11.16
N ASP A 14 -1.39 -1.49 -12.07
CA ASP A 14 -0.70 -2.77 -11.84
C ASP A 14 0.72 -2.84 -12.40
N SER A 15 1.25 -1.72 -12.90
CA SER A 15 2.59 -1.68 -13.48
C SER A 15 3.66 -1.83 -12.39
N ARG A 16 4.77 -2.48 -12.75
CA ARG A 16 5.94 -2.60 -11.87
C ARG A 16 6.50 -1.24 -11.48
N GLU A 17 6.52 -0.30 -12.43
CA GLU A 17 6.96 1.07 -12.19
C GLU A 17 6.14 1.76 -11.09
N LYS A 18 4.80 1.67 -11.14
CA LYS A 18 3.93 2.29 -10.13
C LYS A 18 4.10 1.66 -8.75
N LEU A 19 4.24 0.33 -8.68
CA LEU A 19 4.57 -0.34 -7.43
C LEU A 19 5.91 0.17 -6.88
N ASP A 20 6.96 0.18 -7.71
CA ASP A 20 8.29 0.60 -7.26
C ASP A 20 8.33 2.06 -6.80
N MET A 21 7.61 2.96 -7.49
CA MET A 21 7.43 4.36 -7.07
C MET A 21 6.74 4.45 -5.70
N ALA A 22 5.64 3.72 -5.50
CA ALA A 22 4.89 3.72 -4.24
C ALA A 22 5.74 3.22 -3.07
N LEU A 23 6.47 2.10 -3.27
CA LEU A 23 7.37 1.55 -2.25
C LEU A 23 8.50 2.54 -1.95
N SER A 24 9.12 3.13 -2.96
CA SER A 24 10.21 4.12 -2.79
C SER A 24 9.74 5.36 -2.02
N MET A 25 8.52 5.86 -2.27
CA MET A 25 7.95 6.97 -1.51
C MET A 25 7.79 6.62 -0.02
N ALA A 26 7.34 5.39 0.30
CA ALA A 26 7.24 4.93 1.67
C ALA A 26 8.62 4.86 2.35
N TYR A 27 9.61 4.24 1.71
CA TYR A 27 10.99 4.20 2.22
C TYR A 27 11.56 5.60 2.46
N ASN A 28 11.45 6.48 1.47
CA ASN A 28 12.04 7.81 1.55
C ASN A 28 11.46 8.62 2.72
N LEU A 29 10.15 8.50 2.99
CA LEU A 29 9.58 9.15 4.16
C LEU A 29 10.13 8.54 5.45
N LEU A 30 10.12 7.21 5.57
CA LEU A 30 10.56 6.51 6.77
C LEU A 30 12.05 6.74 7.07
N ASP A 31 12.89 6.78 6.06
CA ASP A 31 14.33 7.04 6.18
C ASP A 31 14.60 8.46 6.72
N VAL A 32 13.87 9.46 6.22
CA VAL A 32 14.06 10.86 6.61
C VAL A 32 13.53 11.17 8.01
N VAL A 33 12.38 10.61 8.38
CA VAL A 33 11.70 10.98 9.64
C VAL A 33 11.88 9.93 10.74
N GLY A 34 12.30 8.72 10.39
CA GLY A 34 12.37 7.55 11.27
C GLY A 34 11.03 6.82 11.40
N GLU A 35 11.07 5.49 11.43
CA GLU A 35 9.88 4.60 11.50
C GLU A 35 8.92 4.95 12.65
N GLY A 36 9.46 5.34 13.81
CA GLY A 36 8.66 5.73 14.98
C GLY A 36 7.89 7.05 14.84
N ASN A 37 8.24 7.88 13.85
CA ASN A 37 7.67 9.21 13.64
C ASN A 37 6.74 9.28 12.41
N ALA A 38 6.49 8.16 11.73
CA ALA A 38 5.54 8.08 10.62
C ALA A 38 4.49 6.98 10.83
N GLU A 39 3.35 7.15 10.19
CA GLU A 39 2.36 6.12 9.92
C GLU A 39 2.13 6.14 8.41
N VAL A 40 2.52 5.05 7.73
CA VAL A 40 2.45 4.96 6.27
C VAL A 40 1.50 3.83 5.89
N VAL A 41 0.61 4.13 4.96
CA VAL A 41 -0.36 3.17 4.44
C VAL A 41 -0.40 3.25 2.92
N LEU A 42 -0.42 2.10 2.27
CA LEU A 42 -0.67 1.99 0.83
C LEU A 42 -2.07 1.42 0.64
N VAL A 43 -2.87 2.05 -0.22
CA VAL A 43 -4.20 1.55 -0.61
C VAL A 43 -4.19 1.17 -2.08
N PHE A 44 -4.37 -0.12 -2.34
CA PHE A 44 -4.42 -0.72 -3.66
C PHE A 44 -5.88 -0.83 -4.11
N ASN A 45 -6.24 -0.02 -5.09
CA ASN A 45 -7.59 0.12 -5.63
C ASN A 45 -7.60 -0.11 -7.15
N VAL A 46 -8.77 -0.18 -7.81
CA VAL A 46 -8.88 -0.39 -9.27
C VAL A 46 -8.03 -1.57 -9.76
N ARG A 47 -6.94 -1.36 -10.50
CA ARG A 47 -6.03 -2.44 -10.96
C ARG A 47 -4.89 -2.75 -9.98
N GLY A 48 -4.61 -1.84 -9.04
CA GLY A 48 -3.56 -1.97 -8.04
C GLY A 48 -3.43 -3.33 -7.35
N PRO A 49 -4.52 -4.04 -6.96
CA PRO A 49 -4.41 -5.37 -6.37
C PRO A 49 -3.60 -6.38 -7.20
N MET A 50 -3.58 -6.27 -8.53
CA MET A 50 -2.80 -7.17 -9.41
C MET A 50 -1.29 -7.03 -9.18
N ALA A 51 -0.81 -5.85 -8.76
CA ALA A 51 0.60 -5.63 -8.46
C ALA A 51 1.08 -6.42 -7.21
N LEU A 52 0.16 -6.82 -6.33
CA LEU A 52 0.45 -7.57 -5.10
C LEU A 52 0.17 -9.07 -5.22
N MET A 53 -0.19 -9.55 -6.41
CA MET A 53 -0.32 -10.99 -6.64
C MET A 53 1.05 -11.66 -6.55
N ARG A 54 1.09 -12.87 -5.96
CA ARG A 54 2.35 -13.62 -5.78
C ARG A 54 3.06 -13.88 -7.10
N GLY A 55 2.32 -14.06 -8.21
CA GLY A 55 2.88 -14.27 -9.55
C GLY A 55 3.39 -12.99 -10.23
N SER A 56 2.97 -11.82 -9.77
CA SER A 56 3.38 -10.51 -10.33
C SER A 56 4.67 -9.98 -9.70
N LEU A 57 5.04 -10.49 -8.53
CA LEU A 57 6.20 -10.04 -7.76
C LEU A 57 7.42 -10.94 -8.01
N ASP A 58 8.47 -10.36 -8.57
CA ASP A 58 9.80 -10.98 -8.50
C ASP A 58 10.37 -10.96 -7.06
N ASN A 59 11.50 -11.61 -6.85
CA ASN A 59 12.11 -11.72 -5.53
C ASN A 59 12.43 -10.34 -4.93
N TYR A 60 12.91 -9.40 -5.74
CA TYR A 60 13.28 -8.07 -5.30
C TYR A 60 12.05 -7.25 -4.86
N ALA A 61 10.97 -7.26 -5.64
CA ALA A 61 9.72 -6.59 -5.27
C ALA A 61 9.13 -7.17 -3.98
N ARG A 62 9.13 -8.50 -3.90
CA ARG A 62 8.60 -9.24 -2.74
C ARG A 62 9.34 -8.89 -1.46
N GLU A 63 10.67 -8.82 -1.53
CA GLU A 63 11.51 -8.43 -0.40
C GLU A 63 11.19 -7.02 0.07
N ARG A 64 11.08 -6.05 -0.85
CA ARG A 64 10.72 -4.67 -0.52
C ARG A 64 9.35 -4.53 0.12
N VAL A 65 8.34 -5.25 -0.39
CA VAL A 65 6.99 -5.25 0.21
C VAL A 65 7.04 -5.81 1.63
N ASN A 66 7.72 -6.95 1.83
CA ASN A 66 7.84 -7.58 3.13
C ASN A 66 8.63 -6.72 4.14
N GLU A 67 9.69 -6.07 3.69
CA GLU A 67 10.49 -5.17 4.52
C GLU A 67 9.63 -3.98 5.01
N LEU A 68 8.90 -3.30 4.12
CA LEU A 68 8.01 -2.22 4.52
C LEU A 68 6.91 -2.71 5.49
N MET A 69 6.34 -3.90 5.26
CA MET A 69 5.40 -4.49 6.22
C MET A 69 6.04 -4.73 7.59
N SER A 70 7.31 -5.16 7.63
CA SER A 70 8.07 -5.36 8.87
C SER A 70 8.36 -4.05 9.62
N MET A 71 8.49 -2.94 8.89
CA MET A 71 8.59 -1.57 9.43
C MET A 71 7.23 -0.98 9.86
N GLY A 72 6.15 -1.78 9.77
CA GLY A 72 4.80 -1.39 10.20
C GLY A 72 3.97 -0.66 9.13
N VAL A 73 4.42 -0.60 7.89
CA VAL A 73 3.63 -0.04 6.77
C VAL A 73 2.46 -0.97 6.46
N LYS A 74 1.25 -0.41 6.38
CA LYS A 74 0.05 -1.20 6.09
C LYS A 74 -0.30 -1.19 4.61
N PHE A 75 -0.65 -2.36 4.09
CA PHE A 75 -1.06 -2.55 2.70
C PHE A 75 -2.54 -2.96 2.67
N TYR A 76 -3.40 -2.03 2.28
CA TYR A 76 -4.84 -2.27 2.15
C TYR A 76 -5.21 -2.60 0.71
N VAL A 77 -5.99 -3.67 0.51
CA VAL A 77 -6.42 -4.14 -0.82
C VAL A 77 -7.94 -4.10 -0.94
N CYS A 78 -8.43 -3.45 -1.99
CA CYS A 78 -9.87 -3.25 -2.22
C CYS A 78 -10.59 -4.55 -2.60
N SER A 79 -11.54 -5.01 -1.77
CA SER A 79 -12.32 -6.24 -2.02
C SER A 79 -13.18 -6.15 -3.28
N ILE A 80 -13.73 -4.98 -3.59
CA ILE A 80 -14.52 -4.75 -4.82
C ILE A 80 -13.65 -4.94 -6.05
N ALA A 81 -12.45 -4.35 -6.03
CA ALA A 81 -11.48 -4.51 -7.11
C ALA A 81 -11.06 -5.98 -7.27
N MET A 82 -10.74 -6.67 -6.17
CA MET A 82 -10.44 -8.10 -6.20
C MET A 82 -11.54 -8.91 -6.88
N ARG A 83 -12.82 -8.70 -6.51
CA ARG A 83 -13.96 -9.38 -7.15
C ARG A 83 -14.05 -9.07 -8.64
N SER A 84 -13.89 -7.81 -9.05
CA SER A 84 -13.95 -7.43 -10.46
C SER A 84 -12.81 -8.00 -11.31
N LEU A 85 -11.66 -8.26 -10.69
CA LEU A 85 -10.45 -8.77 -11.34
C LEU A 85 -10.30 -10.29 -11.22
N GLY A 86 -11.21 -10.97 -10.51
CA GLY A 86 -11.13 -12.40 -10.25
C GLY A 86 -9.98 -12.80 -9.32
N ILE A 87 -9.49 -11.88 -8.48
CA ILE A 87 -8.39 -12.12 -7.54
C ILE A 87 -8.95 -12.70 -6.25
N ARG A 88 -8.38 -13.82 -5.78
CA ARG A 88 -8.71 -14.41 -4.48
C ARG A 88 -7.63 -14.06 -3.45
N ARG A 89 -7.93 -14.25 -2.17
CA ARG A 89 -7.03 -13.86 -1.08
C ARG A 89 -5.71 -14.62 -1.13
N GLU A 90 -5.74 -15.88 -1.54
CA GLU A 90 -4.61 -16.79 -1.71
C GLU A 90 -3.66 -16.37 -2.85
N ASP A 91 -4.18 -15.66 -3.85
CA ASP A 91 -3.40 -15.18 -4.99
C ASP A 91 -2.50 -13.98 -4.60
N LEU A 92 -2.84 -13.27 -3.52
CA LEU A 92 -2.10 -12.12 -2.99
C LEU A 92 -0.95 -12.55 -2.08
N ILE A 93 0.09 -11.72 -2.01
CA ILE A 93 1.14 -11.83 -1.00
C ILE A 93 0.56 -11.82 0.43
N ASP A 94 1.30 -12.42 1.37
CA ASP A 94 0.96 -12.40 2.79
C ASP A 94 1.07 -10.98 3.37
N GLY A 95 0.49 -10.76 4.55
CA GLY A 95 0.58 -9.47 5.25
C GLY A 95 -0.36 -8.36 4.76
N VAL A 96 -0.98 -8.50 3.57
CA VAL A 96 -1.98 -7.53 3.11
C VAL A 96 -3.30 -7.64 3.89
N GLU A 97 -3.94 -6.49 4.13
CA GLU A 97 -5.26 -6.37 4.74
C GLU A 97 -6.32 -6.10 3.66
N VAL A 98 -7.30 -6.97 3.52
CA VAL A 98 -8.41 -6.75 2.57
C VAL A 98 -9.46 -5.86 3.22
N VAL A 99 -9.85 -4.78 2.53
CA VAL A 99 -10.86 -3.82 2.98
C VAL A 99 -12.08 -3.85 2.06
N ASP A 100 -13.26 -3.54 2.59
CA ASP A 100 -14.51 -3.58 1.81
C ASP A 100 -14.45 -2.72 0.55
N SER A 101 -13.87 -1.52 0.66
CA SER A 101 -13.74 -0.56 -0.44
C SER A 101 -12.47 0.29 -0.29
N GLY A 102 -11.63 0.29 -1.32
CA GLY A 102 -10.40 1.09 -1.36
C GLY A 102 -10.68 2.59 -1.32
N ILE A 103 -11.67 3.06 -2.08
CA ILE A 103 -12.06 4.48 -2.06
C ILE A 103 -12.63 4.90 -0.69
N LYS A 104 -13.42 4.04 -0.03
CA LYS A 104 -13.90 4.30 1.35
C LYS A 104 -12.71 4.43 2.30
N LYS A 105 -11.74 3.51 2.21
CA LYS A 105 -10.55 3.51 3.06
C LYS A 105 -9.70 4.78 2.87
N ILE A 106 -9.56 5.26 1.63
CA ILE A 106 -8.88 6.53 1.30
C ILE A 106 -9.57 7.69 2.04
N VAL A 107 -10.89 7.84 1.86
CA VAL A 107 -11.65 8.93 2.49
C VAL A 107 -11.57 8.88 4.02
N GLU A 108 -11.64 7.69 4.62
CA GLU A 108 -11.51 7.50 6.07
C GLU A 108 -10.12 7.91 6.58
N LEU A 109 -9.06 7.58 5.84
CA LEU A 109 -7.69 7.93 6.21
C LEU A 109 -7.42 9.42 6.05
N GLU A 110 -7.87 10.03 4.96
CA GLU A 110 -7.78 11.50 4.80
C GLU A 110 -8.49 12.22 5.96
N GLY A 111 -9.68 11.74 6.36
CA GLY A 111 -10.39 12.26 7.54
C GLY A 111 -9.64 12.07 8.88
N GLN A 112 -8.70 11.13 8.94
CA GLN A 112 -7.81 10.90 10.10
C GLN A 112 -6.51 11.72 10.04
N GLY A 113 -6.39 12.63 9.06
CA GLY A 113 -5.26 13.51 8.88
C GLY A 113 -4.11 12.92 8.06
N PHE A 114 -4.36 11.86 7.30
CA PHE A 114 -3.36 11.36 6.34
C PHE A 114 -3.24 12.30 5.15
N ALA A 115 -2.01 12.65 4.77
CA ALA A 115 -1.74 13.29 3.50
C ALA A 115 -1.91 12.27 2.37
N TYR A 116 -2.73 12.61 1.38
CA TYR A 116 -2.94 11.79 0.20
C TYR A 116 -1.86 12.04 -0.86
N VAL A 117 -1.23 10.97 -1.32
CA VAL A 117 -0.26 10.96 -2.42
C VAL A 117 -0.65 9.86 -3.41
N LYS A 118 -0.53 10.17 -4.70
CA LYS A 118 -0.75 9.21 -5.79
C LYS A 118 0.43 9.27 -6.77
N PRO A 119 1.34 8.28 -6.78
CA PRO A 119 2.46 8.22 -7.71
C PRO A 119 2.01 8.07 -9.15
#